data_AF-A0A257LJM3-F1
#
_entry.id   AF-A0A257LJM3-F1
#
_cell.length_a   1.000
_cell.length_b   1.000
_cell.length_c   1.000
_cell.angle_alpha   90.00
_cell.angle_beta   90.00
_cell.angle_gamma   90.00
#
_symmetry.space_group_name_H-M   'P 1'
#
loop_
_entity.id
_entity.type
_entity.pdbx_description
1 polymer ?
#
loop_
_entity_poly.entity_id
_entity_poly.type
_entity_poly.pdbx_seq_one_letter_code
_entity_poly.pdbx_strand_id
1 'polypeptide(L)' 'MYDLTLNKFRACVVKQDRAAACQLLRVAITAGLIRPRDAIELMLVVRDGTPERMMEAIDAVRAGA' A
#
# COMPACT_ATOMS: atom_id res chain seq x y z
N MET A 1 -9.62 -8.79 -7.06
CA MET A 1 -9.94 -7.91 -5.91
C MET A 1 -8.70 -7.19 -5.38
N TYR A 2 -7.58 -7.90 -5.25
CA TYR A 2 -6.25 -7.37 -4.89
C TYR A 2 -5.80 -6.13 -5.68
N ASP A 3 -5.94 -6.19 -7.01
CA ASP A 3 -5.50 -5.10 -7.92
C ASP A 3 -6.28 -3.78 -7.70
N LEU A 4 -7.57 -3.85 -7.36
CA LEU A 4 -8.39 -2.66 -7.07
C LEU A 4 -7.90 -1.93 -5.80
N THR A 5 -7.49 -2.69 -4.78
CA THR A 5 -6.99 -2.14 -3.53
C THR A 5 -5.63 -1.45 -3.71
N LEU A 6 -4.73 -2.06 -4.49
CA LEU A 6 -3.44 -1.45 -4.83
C LEU A 6 -3.63 -0.18 -5.68
N ASN A 7 -4.58 -0.17 -6.63
CA ASN A 7 -4.87 1.03 -7.42
C ASN A 7 -5.43 2.18 -6.57
N LYS A 8 -6.32 1.88 -5.60
CA LYS A 8 -6.81 2.89 -4.64
C LYS A 8 -5.70 3.44 -3.77
N PHE A 9 -4.82 2.55 -3.31
CA PHE A 9 -3.68 2.92 -2.48
C PHE A 9 -2.68 3.80 -3.26
N ARG A 10 -2.37 3.45 -4.51
CA ARG A 10 -1.60 4.28 -5.45
C ARG A 10 -2.19 5.68 -5.62
N ALA A 11 -3.52 5.79 -5.76
CA ALA A 11 -4.20 7.07 -5.87
C ALA A 11 -4.05 7.94 -4.61
N CYS A 12 -4.07 7.35 -3.41
CA CYS A 12 -3.81 8.08 -2.16
C CYS A 12 -2.37 8.57 -2.07
N VAL A 13 -1.40 7.75 -2.50
CA VAL A 13 0.02 8.13 -2.55
C VAL A 13 0.25 9.32 -3.49
N VAL A 14 -0.34 9.29 -4.69
CA VAL A 14 -0.27 10.39 -5.67
C VAL A 14 -0.87 11.69 -5.11
N LYS A 15 -1.97 11.57 -4.36
CA LYS A 15 -2.60 12.72 -3.67
C LYS A 15 -1.87 13.15 -2.40
N GLN A 16 -0.78 12.48 -2.03
CA GLN A 16 -0.05 12.66 -0.78
C GLN A 16 -0.92 12.52 0.47
N ASP A 17 -2.04 11.82 0.36
CA ASP A 17 -2.97 11.56 1.45
C ASP A 17 -2.52 10.30 2.21
N ARG A 18 -1.54 10.49 3.09
CA ARG A 18 -0.95 9.42 3.90
C ARG A 18 -1.97 8.79 4.86
N ALA A 19 -2.91 9.56 5.38
CA ALA A 19 -3.92 9.06 6.31
C ALA A 19 -4.85 8.07 5.60
N ALA A 20 -5.36 8.43 4.41
CA ALA A 20 -6.19 7.55 3.60
C ALA A 20 -5.41 6.31 3.12
N ALA A 21 -4.15 6.46 2.71
CA ALA A 21 -3.30 5.34 2.32
C ALA A 21 -3.14 4.34 3.47
N CYS A 22 -2.82 4.83 4.68
CA CYS A 22 -2.65 3.98 5.87
C CYS A 22 -3.95 3.28 6.27
N GLN A 23 -5.09 3.96 6.16
CA GLN A 23 -6.40 3.38 6.45
C GLN A 23 -6.77 2.28 5.44
N LEU A 24 -6.58 2.52 4.15
CA LEU A 24 -6.80 1.52 3.09
C LEU A 24 -5.94 0.28 3.31
N LEU A 25 -4.67 0.48 3.68
CA LEU A 25 -3.75 -0.62 3.92
C LEU A 25 -4.20 -1.46 5.13
N ARG A 26 -4.61 -0.83 6.24
CA ARG A 26 -5.17 -1.55 7.40
C ARG A 26 -6.39 -2.38 7.02
N VAL A 27 -7.33 -1.81 6.26
CA VAL A 27 -8.52 -2.55 5.80
C VAL A 27 -8.13 -3.75 4.94
N ALA A 28 -7.17 -3.57 4.03
CA ALA A 28 -6.69 -4.63 3.16
C ALA A 28 -6.02 -5.78 3.94
N ILE A 29 -5.26 -5.46 4.97
CA ILE A 29 -4.61 -6.42 5.86
C ILE A 29 -5.65 -7.21 6.66
N THR A 30 -6.60 -6.51 7.30
CA THR A 30 -7.65 -7.15 8.10
C THR A 30 -8.54 -8.05 7.25
N ALA A 31 -8.79 -7.68 6.00
CA ALA A 31 -9.54 -8.49 5.04
C ALA A 31 -8.74 -9.67 4.46
N GLY A 32 -7.47 -9.85 4.83
CA GLY A 32 -6.59 -10.90 4.31
C GLY A 32 -6.26 -10.74 2.82
N LEU A 33 -6.41 -9.53 2.28
CA LEU A 33 -6.13 -9.25 0.87
C LEU A 33 -4.62 -9.15 0.61
N ILE A 34 -3.85 -8.64 1.57
CA ILE A 34 -2.40 -8.48 1.47
C ILE A 34 -1.70 -9.48 2.39
N ARG A 35 -0.64 -10.12 1.89
CA ARG A 35 0.15 -11.05 2.71
C ARG A 35 0.79 -10.28 3.88
N PRO A 36 0.88 -10.86 5.09
CA PRO A 36 1.41 -10.16 6.25
C PRO A 36 2.82 -9.57 6.06
N ARG A 37 3.67 -10.21 5.25
CA ARG A 37 5.01 -9.71 4.93
C ARG A 37 4.95 -8.41 4.11
N ASP A 38 4.21 -8.44 3.00
CA ASP A 38 4.02 -7.30 2.09
C ASP A 38 3.35 -6.13 2.81
N ALA A 39 2.44 -6.44 3.73
CA ALA A 39 1.76 -5.47 4.58
C ALA A 39 2.72 -4.67 5.49
N ILE A 40 3.72 -5.33 6.08
CA ILE A 40 4.72 -4.68 6.94
C ILE A 40 5.59 -3.73 6.11
N GLU A 41 6.05 -4.17 4.93
CA GLU A 41 6.84 -3.33 4.03
C GLU A 41 6.04 -2.09 3.58
N LEU A 42 4.79 -2.27 3.14
CA LEU A 42 3.91 -1.15 2.76
C LEU A 42 3.64 -0.21 3.94
N MET A 43 3.46 -0.70 5.16
CA MET A 43 3.24 0.14 6.34
C MET A 43 4.47 0.99 6.68
N LEU A 44 5.68 0.42 6.62
CA LEU A 44 6.92 1.14 6.87
C LEU A 44 7.13 2.27 5.86
N VAL A 45 6.88 1.97 4.58
CA VAL A 45 7.08 2.94 3.51
C VAL A 45 6.00 4.04 3.54
N VAL A 46 4.75 3.76 3.92
CA VAL A 46 3.72 4.80 4.12
C VAL A 46 4.07 5.76 5.26
N ARG A 47 4.66 5.24 6.35
CA ARG A 47 4.98 6.04 7.53
C ARG A 47 6.15 6.99 7.27
N ASP A 48 7.24 6.46 6.72
CA ASP A 48 8.54 7.15 6.71
C ASP A 48 9.10 7.38 5.28
N GLY A 49 8.44 6.87 4.24
CA GLY A 49 8.90 6.91 2.86
C GLY A 49 8.53 8.18 2.09
N THR A 50 9.25 8.40 0.99
CA THR A 50 8.85 9.38 -0.04
C THR A 50 7.73 8.78 -0.92
N PRO A 51 6.95 9.61 -1.62
CA PRO A 51 5.95 9.12 -2.56
C PRO A 51 6.54 8.15 -3.61
N GLU A 52 7.77 8.37 -4.08
CA GLU A 52 8.43 7.45 -5.03
C GLU A 52 8.66 6.08 -4.40
N ARG A 53 9.18 6.03 -3.16
CA ARG A 53 9.35 4.75 -2.45
C ARG A 53 8.04 4.04 -2.20
N MET A 54 6.98 4.78 -1.88
CA MET A 54 5.64 4.21 -1.73
C MET A 54 5.16 3.57 -3.03
N MET A 55 5.42 4.21 -4.18
CA MET A 55 5.08 3.67 -5.51
C MET A 55 5.89 2.41 -5.82
N GLU A 56 7.20 2.42 -5.56
CA GLU A 56 8.07 1.25 -5.74
C GLU A 56 7.60 0.07 -4.88
N ALA A 57 7.22 0.30 -3.62
CA ALA A 57 6.70 -0.74 -2.74
C ALA A 57 5.39 -1.34 -3.26
N ILE A 58 4.49 -0.51 -3.80
CA ILE A 58 3.24 -0.99 -4.44
C ILE A 58 3.55 -1.88 -5.65
N ASP A 59 4.46 -1.44 -6.50
CA ASP A 59 4.83 -2.17 -7.71
C ASP A 59 5.57 -3.49 -7.37
N ALA A 60 6.42 -3.49 -6.33
CA ALA A 60 7.08 -4.70 -5.83
C ALA A 60 6.09 -5.74 -5.29
N VAL A 61 5.09 -5.28 -4.52
CA VAL A 61 4.03 -6.14 -4.00
C VAL A 61 3.15 -6.69 -5.13
N ARG A 62 2.90 -5.90 -6.18
CA ARG A 62 2.19 -6.36 -7.38
C ARG A 62 2.97 -7.42 -8.17
N ALA A 63 4.29 -7.26 -8.29
CA ALA A 63 5.14 -8.22 -9.02
C ALA A 63 5.33 -9.55 -8.27
N GLY A 64 5.22 -9.54 -6.94
CA GLY A 64 5.31 -10.74 -6.10
C GLY A 64 3.98 -11.46 -5.83
N ALA A 65 2.85 -10.93 -6.32
CA ALA A 65 1.49 -11.38 -6.03
C ALA A 65 0.99 -12.53 -6.91
#